data_AF-A0A0G0ENU5-F1
#
_entry.id   AF-A0A0G0ENU5-F1
#
_cell.length_a   1.000
_cell.length_b   1.000
_cell.length_c   1.000
_cell.angle_alpha   90.00
_cell.angle_beta   90.00
_cell.angle_gamma   90.00
#
_symmetry.space_group_name_H-M   'P 1'
#
loop_
_entity.id
_entity.type
_entity.pdbx_description
1 polymer ?
#
loop_
_entity_poly.entity_id
_entity_poly.type
_entity_poly.pdbx_seq_one_letter_code
_entity_poly.pdbx_strand_id
1 'polypeptide(L)'
;MERIMYETYGPGGVGIIIETLTDSRNRTAQDIKHILSKNDFALAGIGSVAWVFIKENSPEGSIWKSTTTVSLSDSDLELLDKLVEELEENDDVQDVYTNAE
;
A
#
# COMPACT_ATOMS: atom_id res chain seq x y z
N MET A 1 -17.03 -3.43 -10.91
CA MET A 1 -15.83 -3.23 -10.09
C MET A 1 -14.86 -2.36 -10.87
N GLU A 2 -14.18 -1.44 -10.19
CA GLU A 2 -13.16 -0.54 -10.71
C GLU A 2 -11.86 -0.75 -9.94
N ARG A 3 -10.72 -0.61 -10.63
CA ARG A 3 -9.40 -0.65 -9.99
C ARG A 3 -9.02 0.73 -9.51
N ILE A 4 -8.64 0.84 -8.24
CA ILE A 4 -8.14 2.08 -7.66
C ILE A 4 -6.83 1.78 -6.93
N MET A 5 -5.86 2.64 -7.15
CA MET A 5 -4.57 2.58 -6.49
C MET A 5 -4.52 3.69 -5.46
N TYR A 6 -4.15 3.34 -4.24
CA TYR A 6 -3.87 4.28 -3.17
C TYR A 6 -2.38 4.25 -2.84
N GLU A 7 -1.87 5.37 -2.38
CA GLU A 7 -0.46 5.55 -2.01
C GLU A 7 -0.39 6.05 -0.57
N THR A 8 0.58 5.58 0.19
CA THR A 8 0.84 6.04 1.56
C THR A 8 2.30 5.86 1.93
N TYR A 9 2.78 6.63 2.90
CA TYR A 9 4.03 6.33 3.61
C TYR A 9 3.70 5.61 4.91
N GLY A 10 4.49 4.58 5.24
CA GLY A 10 4.39 3.80 6.47
C GLY A 10 5.56 4.05 7.44
N PRO A 11 5.79 3.13 8.38
CA PRO A 11 6.91 3.20 9.33
C PRO A 11 8.25 3.40 8.61
N GLY A 12 9.16 4.17 9.24
CA GLY A 12 10.47 4.51 8.66
C GLY A 12 10.44 5.24 7.31
N GLY A 13 9.28 5.71 6.85
CA GLY A 13 9.14 6.38 5.55
C GLY A 13 9.06 5.43 4.36
N VAL A 14 8.78 4.14 4.58
CA VAL A 14 8.53 3.17 3.50
C VAL A 14 7.34 3.62 2.67
N GLY A 15 7.51 3.61 1.35
CA GLY A 15 6.45 3.81 0.39
C GLY A 15 5.61 2.54 0.24
N ILE A 16 4.30 2.70 0.29
CA ILE A 16 3.32 1.62 0.15
C ILE A 16 2.35 1.96 -0.98
N ILE A 17 2.14 1.00 -1.89
CA ILE A 17 1.07 1.00 -2.90
C ILE A 17 0.01 0.00 -2.46
N ILE A 18 -1.25 0.41 -2.48
CA ILE A 18 -2.42 -0.43 -2.16
C ILE A 18 -3.26 -0.51 -3.43
N GLU A 19 -3.29 -1.69 -4.07
CA GLU A 19 -4.15 -1.96 -5.22
C GLU A 19 -5.50 -2.52 -4.76
N THR A 20 -6.58 -1.95 -5.27
CA THR A 20 -7.95 -2.34 -4.90
C THR A 20 -8.80 -2.66 -6.12
N LEU A 21 -9.83 -3.50 -5.94
CA LEU A 21 -10.87 -3.80 -6.93
C LEU A 21 -12.24 -3.70 -6.24
N THR A 22 -12.90 -2.56 -6.39
CA THR A 22 -14.10 -2.22 -5.61
C THR A 22 -15.31 -1.89 -6.49
N ASP A 23 -16.52 -2.05 -5.97
CA ASP A 23 -17.75 -1.51 -6.56
C ASP A 23 -18.13 -0.11 -6.06
N SER A 24 -17.44 0.41 -5.04
CA SER A 24 -17.71 1.69 -4.41
C SER A 24 -16.43 2.38 -3.94
N ARG A 25 -15.88 3.24 -4.81
CA ARG A 25 -14.73 4.12 -4.50
C ARG A 25 -14.80 4.80 -3.14
N ASN A 26 -15.97 5.36 -2.80
CA ASN A 26 -16.11 6.13 -1.58
C ASN A 26 -16.03 5.25 -0.33
N ARG A 27 -16.60 4.04 -0.37
CA ARG A 27 -16.53 3.09 0.77
C ARG A 27 -15.07 2.67 0.99
N THR A 28 -14.45 2.11 -0.05
CA THR A 28 -13.07 1.64 0.03
C THR A 28 -12.10 2.74 0.44
N ALA A 29 -12.24 3.96 -0.09
CA ALA A 29 -11.40 5.08 0.31
C ALA A 29 -11.55 5.45 1.80
N GLN A 30 -12.74 5.29 2.40
CA GLN A 30 -12.94 5.52 3.82
C GLN A 30 -12.36 4.38 4.66
N ASP A 31 -12.52 3.14 4.22
CA ASP A 31 -11.98 1.97 4.92
C ASP A 31 -10.44 2.01 4.96
N ILE A 32 -9.80 2.29 3.81
CA ILE A 32 -8.34 2.48 3.75
C ILE A 32 -7.89 3.63 4.65
N LYS A 33 -8.58 4.78 4.61
CA LYS A 33 -8.26 5.91 5.51
C LYS A 33 -8.39 5.53 6.97
N HIS A 34 -9.41 4.74 7.32
CA HIS A 34 -9.62 4.28 8.68
C HIS A 34 -8.46 3.40 9.15
N ILE A 35 -8.09 2.38 8.37
CA ILE A 35 -6.94 1.49 8.64
C ILE A 35 -5.66 2.29 8.82
N LEU A 36 -5.36 3.21 7.89
CA LEU A 36 -4.17 4.06 7.98
C LEU A 36 -4.19 4.93 9.24
N SER A 37 -5.31 5.61 9.52
CA SER A 37 -5.42 6.52 10.66
C SER A 37 -5.31 5.82 12.02
N LYS A 38 -5.77 4.57 12.11
CA LYS A 38 -5.63 3.71 13.31
C LYS A 38 -4.17 3.37 13.60
N ASN A 39 -3.32 3.40 12.58
CA ASN A 39 -1.89 3.13 12.67
C ASN A 39 -1.05 4.42 12.53
N ASP A 40 -1.64 5.60 12.72
CA ASP A 40 -0.98 6.92 12.65
C ASP A 40 -0.45 7.32 11.26
N PHE A 41 -0.99 6.72 10.19
CA PHE A 41 -0.65 7.04 8.79
C PHE A 41 -1.80 7.69 8.03
N ALA A 42 -1.50 8.23 6.84
CA ALA A 42 -2.48 8.91 5.99
C ALA A 42 -2.19 8.70 4.51
N LEU A 43 -3.25 8.71 3.70
CA LEU A 43 -3.12 8.66 2.24
C LEU A 43 -2.23 9.79 1.73
N ALA A 44 -1.27 9.42 0.90
CA ALA A 44 -0.46 10.33 0.13
C ALA A 44 -1.19 10.79 -1.13
N GLY A 45 -0.71 11.90 -1.72
CA GLY A 45 -1.18 12.35 -3.02
C GLY A 45 -0.75 11.37 -4.11
N ILE A 46 -1.51 11.34 -5.21
CA ILE A 46 -1.18 10.54 -6.40
C ILE A 46 0.24 10.89 -6.88
N GLY A 47 1.08 9.87 -7.07
CA GLY A 47 2.46 9.99 -7.52
C GLY A 47 3.50 10.25 -6.42
N SER A 48 3.11 10.32 -5.15
CA SER A 48 4.06 10.54 -4.04
C SER A 48 5.00 9.35 -3.84
N VAL A 49 4.47 8.15 -4.05
CA VAL A 49 5.15 6.87 -3.81
C VAL A 49 5.34 6.12 -5.12
N ALA A 50 4.41 6.20 -6.06
CA ALA A 50 4.44 5.41 -7.30
C ALA A 50 5.75 5.52 -8.09
N TRP A 51 6.47 6.65 -7.98
CA TRP A 51 7.76 6.84 -8.65
C TRP A 51 8.86 5.88 -8.18
N VAL A 52 8.77 5.31 -6.97
CA VAL A 52 9.76 4.31 -6.49
C VAL A 52 9.48 2.90 -6.99
N PHE A 53 8.35 2.67 -7.68
CA PHE A 53 7.96 1.37 -8.19
C PHE A 53 7.94 1.34 -9.72
N ILE A 54 8.31 0.20 -10.29
CA ILE A 54 8.13 -0.10 -11.71
C ILE A 54 7.07 -1.19 -11.83
N LYS A 55 6.09 -0.95 -12.70
CA LYS A 55 5.08 -1.93 -13.06
C LYS A 55 5.68 -2.94 -14.04
N GLU A 56 5.81 -4.18 -13.62
CA GLU A 56 6.25 -5.30 -14.44
C GLU A 56 5.05 -6.16 -14.82
N ASN A 57 4.93 -6.54 -16.09
CA ASN A 57 3.86 -7.42 -16.54
C ASN A 57 4.35 -8.86 -16.51
N SER A 58 3.68 -9.70 -15.73
CA SER A 58 3.85 -11.14 -15.71
C SER A 58 2.65 -11.82 -16.41
N PRO A 59 2.77 -13.11 -16.80
CA PRO A 59 1.64 -13.89 -17.31
C PRO A 59 0.46 -13.99 -16.33
N GLU A 60 0.72 -13.82 -15.03
CA GLU A 60 -0.26 -13.93 -13.95
C GLU A 60 -0.92 -12.59 -13.60
N GLY A 61 -0.38 -11.47 -14.10
CA GLY A 61 -0.86 -10.13 -13.82
C GLY A 61 0.26 -9.09 -13.83
N SER A 62 -0.09 -7.84 -13.60
CA SER A 62 0.91 -6.81 -13.38
C SER A 62 1.32 -6.78 -11.91
N ILE A 63 2.62 -6.79 -11.63
CA ILE A 63 3.18 -6.65 -10.29
C ILE A 63 3.92 -5.31 -10.18
N TRP A 64 4.01 -4.75 -8.97
CA TRP A 64 4.84 -3.58 -8.71
C TRP A 64 6.12 -3.99 -8.02
N LYS A 65 7.26 -3.65 -8.63
CA LYS A 65 8.58 -3.91 -8.06
C LYS A 65 9.24 -2.61 -7.62
N SER A 66 9.71 -2.56 -6.38
CA SER A 66 10.46 -1.42 -5.87
C SER A 66 11.81 -1.30 -6.60
N THR A 67 12.17 -0.06 -6.93
CA THR A 67 13.47 0.29 -7.54
C THR A 67 14.50 0.73 -6.52
N THR A 68 14.02 1.20 -5.37
CA THR A 68 14.81 1.66 -4.24
C THR A 68 14.21 1.05 -2.98
N THR A 69 15.05 0.49 -2.12
CA THR A 69 14.65 -0.11 -0.85
C THR A 69 14.92 0.85 0.32
N VAL A 70 14.18 0.67 1.41
CA VAL A 70 14.36 1.36 2.68
C VAL A 70 14.60 0.31 3.75
N SER A 71 15.78 0.33 4.37
CA SER A 71 16.08 -0.52 5.50
C SER A 71 15.35 -0.01 6.74
N LEU A 72 14.64 -0.89 7.43
CA LEU A 72 13.85 -0.58 8.61
C LEU A 72 14.48 -1.13 9.88
N SER A 73 14.14 -0.53 11.03
CA SER A 73 14.43 -1.11 12.34
C SER A 73 13.50 -2.30 12.63
N ASP A 74 13.90 -3.22 13.51
CA ASP A 74 13.05 -4.36 13.90
C ASP A 74 11.66 -3.90 14.39
N SER A 75 11.59 -2.79 15.14
CA SER A 75 10.31 -2.22 15.56
C SER A 75 9.48 -1.64 14.42
N ASP A 76 10.12 -1.03 13.42
CA ASP A 76 9.39 -0.49 12.26
C ASP A 76 8.91 -1.61 11.34
N LEU A 77 9.65 -2.71 11.24
CA LEU A 77 9.23 -3.92 10.52
C LEU A 77 7.97 -4.51 11.17
N GLU A 78 7.95 -4.68 12.49
CA GLU A 78 6.76 -5.18 13.20
C GLU A 78 5.53 -4.29 12.98
N LEU A 79 5.71 -2.96 12.97
CA LEU A 79 4.63 -2.02 12.69
C LEU A 79 4.18 -2.07 11.22
N LEU A 80 5.11 -2.27 10.28
CA LEU A 80 4.82 -2.39 8.87
C LEU A 80 4.05 -3.67 8.58
N ASP A 81 4.51 -4.80 9.11
CA ASP A 81 3.87 -6.11 8.94
C ASP A 81 2.43 -6.06 9.45
N LYS A 82 2.21 -5.52 10.65
CA LYS A 82 0.85 -5.32 11.19
C LYS A 82 0.00 -4.43 10.29
N LEU A 83 0.56 -3.34 9.77
CA LEU A 83 -0.17 -2.44 8.88
C LEU A 83 -0.57 -3.12 7.56
N VAL A 84 0.34 -3.90 6.98
CA VAL A 84 0.11 -4.66 5.74
C VAL A 84 -0.97 -5.72 5.98
N GLU A 85 -0.88 -6.48 7.07
CA GLU A 85 -1.91 -7.46 7.45
C GLU A 85 -3.30 -6.81 7.57
N GLU A 86 -3.43 -5.69 8.30
CA GLU A 86 -4.71 -4.98 8.44
C GLU A 86 -5.26 -4.44 7.11
N LEU A 87 -4.39 -4.10 6.15
CA LEU A 87 -4.79 -3.67 4.81
C LEU A 87 -5.25 -4.86 3.96
N GLU A 88 -4.56 -5.99 4.01
CA GLU A 88 -4.89 -7.21 3.27
C GLU A 88 -6.17 -7.88 3.80
N GLU A 89 -6.54 -7.65 5.05
CA GLU A 89 -7.84 -8.07 5.61
C GLU A 89 -9.05 -7.32 4.99
N ASN A 90 -8.84 -6.25 4.23
CA ASN A 90 -9.92 -5.54 3.56
C ASN A 90 -10.33 -6.25 2.25
N ASP A 91 -11.61 -6.62 2.14
CA ASP A 91 -12.16 -7.36 1.00
C ASP A 91 -11.95 -6.69 -0.38
N ASP A 92 -11.82 -5.35 -0.43
CA ASP A 92 -11.60 -4.60 -1.67
C ASP A 92 -10.10 -4.52 -2.04
N VAL A 93 -9.18 -4.82 -1.12
CA VAL A 93 -7.72 -4.84 -1.35
C VAL A 93 -7.35 -6.12 -2.10
N GLN A 94 -6.51 -5.99 -3.12
CA GLN A 94 -6.04 -7.11 -3.92
C GLN A 94 -4.58 -7.41 -3.60
N ASP A 95 -3.75 -6.37 -3.55
CA ASP A 95 -2.32 -6.48 -3.30
C ASP A 95 -1.81 -5.23 -2.56
N VAL A 96 -0.83 -5.44 -1.68
CA VAL A 96 -0.08 -4.38 -1.01
C VAL A 96 1.40 -4.53 -1.35
N TYR A 97 2.00 -3.47 -1.90
CA TYR A 97 3.41 -3.45 -2.29
C TYR A 97 4.17 -2.45 -1.43
N THR A 98 5.29 -2.85 -0.87
CA THR A 98 6.16 -1.98 -0.07
C THR A 98 7.54 -1.88 -0.71
N ASN A 99 8.28 -0.83 -0.37
CA ASN A 99 9.69 -0.71 -0.72
C ASN A 99 10.62 -0.92 0.50
N ALA A 100 10.15 -1.64 1.52
CA ALA A 100 11.03 -2.11 2.59
C ALA A 100 12.03 -3.15 2.04
N GLU A 101 13.20 -3.22 2.66
CA GLU A 101 14.22 -4.26 2.39
C GLU A 101 13.93 -5.57 3.12
#